data_AF-A0AAN6I4Z0-F1
#
_entry.id   AF-A0AAN6I4Z0-F1
#
_cell.length_a   1.000
_cell.length_b   1.000
_cell.length_c   1.000
_cell.angle_alpha   90.00
_cell.angle_beta   90.00
_cell.angle_gamma   90.00
#
_symmetry.space_group_name_H-M   'P 1'
#
loop_
_entity.id
_entity.type
_entity.pdbx_description
1 polymer ?
#
loop_
_entity_poly.entity_id
_entity_poly.type
_entity_poly.pdbx_seq_one_letter_code
_entity_poly.pdbx_strand_id
1 'polypeptide(L)'
;MPQSAFPASRQDFVAKVRFLNDLPPPPCPPKMIDLQSSLKGDPLTFSALLSSVFRKDHFSNLVTLDDELGLHMSLLENPKCIEENTLSPITALAPDFGNNSMLHPEDKILLTDPTKTVASKEDSVSFLRRTQYISSDRTSARMPSSSDSSLSKLRMRKREEFDAKSQLRKVEKMFARSDIHENVEEILHPSKKGLRAKKVWSLLPDTSMLDQNFYDIKFASSSSFRKERTNKRKAEEPSDITAPLFKLVSLSDATNFMTLYTADDNDCDQVNALLKDTKENAPASSLEEARLSSSKILTYQKLRDYDSNSRMISNAEFSRQLAITFDERSSTALFVPIKGRIELKKRRIDSFLEPKLRALSYDEIKLNIREPTRAEVYERDIRRSNFDPMEFGADEEEANEGAAADTHTA
;
A
#
# COMPACT_ATOMS: atom_id res chain seq x y z
N MET A 1 46.68 -28.70 -59.12
CA MET A 1 45.89 -27.78 -59.98
C MET A 1 44.56 -27.55 -59.28
N PRO A 2 44.32 -26.35 -58.70
CA PRO A 2 43.15 -26.09 -57.87
C PRO A 2 41.89 -25.84 -58.71
N GLN A 3 40.76 -26.28 -58.18
CA GLN A 3 39.43 -26.15 -58.78
C GLN A 3 38.98 -24.68 -58.81
N SER A 4 38.46 -24.24 -59.96
CA SER A 4 37.94 -22.89 -60.18
C SER A 4 36.65 -22.67 -59.38
N ALA A 5 36.65 -21.68 -58.50
CA ALA A 5 35.48 -21.22 -57.75
C ALA A 5 34.44 -20.58 -58.70
N PHE A 6 33.17 -20.95 -58.55
CA PHE A 6 32.04 -20.29 -59.21
C PHE A 6 31.85 -18.87 -58.66
N PRO A 7 31.54 -17.86 -59.49
CA PRO A 7 31.29 -16.50 -59.01
C PRO A 7 29.98 -16.44 -58.21
N ALA A 8 30.03 -15.82 -57.03
CA ALA A 8 28.87 -15.59 -56.18
C ALA A 8 27.82 -14.72 -56.89
N SER A 9 26.60 -15.24 -57.03
CA SER A 9 25.45 -14.52 -57.58
C SER A 9 25.09 -13.32 -56.69
N ARG A 10 25.02 -12.12 -57.29
CA ARG A 10 24.68 -10.88 -56.59
C ARG A 10 23.18 -10.88 -56.27
N GLN A 11 22.83 -11.17 -55.02
CA GLN A 11 21.45 -11.11 -54.54
C GLN A 11 21.10 -9.66 -54.17
N ASP A 12 20.20 -9.04 -54.93
CA ASP A 12 19.59 -7.76 -54.60
C ASP A 12 18.21 -7.95 -53.96
N PHE A 13 17.83 -7.07 -53.04
CA PHE A 13 16.54 -7.12 -52.36
C PHE A 13 15.41 -6.73 -53.32
N VAL A 14 14.56 -7.70 -53.66
CA VAL A 14 13.35 -7.45 -54.45
C VAL A 14 12.23 -7.01 -53.52
N ALA A 15 12.05 -5.70 -53.39
CA ALA A 15 10.93 -5.10 -52.65
C ALA A 15 9.86 -4.58 -53.62
N LYS A 16 8.59 -4.90 -53.34
CA LYS A 16 7.45 -4.41 -54.12
C LYS A 16 7.09 -3.00 -53.66
N VAL A 17 7.55 -2.00 -54.40
CA VAL A 17 7.22 -0.59 -54.11
C VAL A 17 5.85 -0.26 -54.73
N ARG A 18 4.92 0.21 -53.90
CA ARG A 18 3.63 0.76 -54.32
C ARG A 18 3.45 2.14 -53.71
N PHE A 19 3.10 3.13 -54.52
CA PHE A 19 2.71 4.44 -54.05
C PHE A 19 1.19 4.43 -53.82
N LEU A 20 0.76 4.62 -52.59
CA LEU A 20 -0.65 4.71 -52.19
C LEU A 20 -0.91 6.13 -51.69
N ASN A 21 -2.08 6.68 -52.05
CA ASN A 21 -2.56 7.98 -51.60
C ASN A 21 -3.91 7.78 -50.89
N ASP A 22 -3.86 7.20 -49.70
CA ASP A 22 -5.06 6.97 -48.91
C ASP A 22 -5.53 8.30 -48.32
N LEU A 23 -6.76 8.69 -48.68
CA LEU A 23 -7.36 9.92 -48.18
C LEU A 23 -7.79 9.77 -46.72
N PRO A 24 -7.68 10.83 -45.90
CA PRO A 24 -8.19 10.79 -44.53
C PRO A 24 -9.72 10.64 -44.54
N PRO A 25 -10.30 9.99 -43.52
CA PRO A 25 -11.74 9.91 -43.37
C PRO A 25 -12.34 11.32 -43.19
N PRO A 26 -13.60 11.55 -43.62
CA PRO A 26 -14.21 12.86 -43.56
C PRO A 26 -14.36 13.36 -42.11
N PRO A 27 -13.97 14.61 -41.80
CA PRO A 27 -14.22 15.18 -40.49
C PRO A 27 -15.71 15.56 -40.41
N CYS A 28 -16.43 15.00 -39.44
CA CYS A 28 -17.82 15.34 -39.16
C CYS A 28 -17.88 16.40 -38.04
N PRO A 29 -17.78 17.72 -38.32
CA PRO A 29 -17.87 18.73 -37.29
C PRO A 29 -19.29 18.82 -36.70
N PRO A 30 -19.43 19.31 -35.46
CA PRO A 30 -20.73 19.47 -34.82
C PRO A 30 -21.58 20.55 -35.50
N LYS A 31 -22.91 20.36 -35.51
CA LYS A 31 -23.87 21.30 -36.12
C LYS A 31 -24.29 22.37 -35.11
N MET A 32 -24.08 23.64 -35.46
CA MET A 32 -24.56 24.78 -34.67
C MET A 32 -26.08 24.95 -34.82
N ILE A 33 -26.76 25.34 -33.75
CA ILE A 33 -28.21 25.60 -33.72
C ILE A 33 -28.42 27.08 -33.41
N ASP A 34 -29.27 27.74 -34.18
CA ASP A 34 -29.63 29.13 -33.95
C ASP A 34 -30.63 29.25 -32.80
N LEU A 35 -30.24 29.96 -31.76
CA LEU A 35 -31.12 30.28 -30.64
C LEU A 35 -31.93 31.53 -30.98
N GLN A 36 -33.25 31.42 -30.92
CA GLN A 36 -34.11 32.60 -31.06
C GLN A 36 -34.09 33.39 -29.75
N SER A 37 -33.46 34.56 -29.73
CA SER A 37 -33.49 35.46 -28.59
C SER A 37 -34.91 36.00 -28.38
N SER A 38 -35.60 35.54 -27.34
CA SER A 38 -36.93 36.05 -26.98
C SER A 38 -36.83 37.39 -26.24
N LEU A 39 -36.39 38.44 -26.92
CA LEU A 39 -36.61 39.81 -26.46
C LEU A 39 -37.74 40.42 -27.28
N LYS A 40 -38.95 39.90 -27.06
CA LYS A 40 -40.17 40.62 -27.44
C LYS A 40 -40.61 41.43 -26.22
N GLY A 41 -40.18 42.69 -26.16
CA GLY A 41 -40.54 43.67 -25.14
C GLY A 41 -39.35 44.58 -24.81
N ASP A 42 -39.59 45.89 -24.69
CA ASP A 42 -38.56 46.87 -24.34
C ASP A 42 -38.22 46.74 -22.84
N PRO A 43 -37.02 46.23 -22.46
CA PRO A 43 -36.65 46.04 -21.06
C PRO A 43 -36.55 47.37 -20.28
N LEU A 44 -36.56 48.51 -20.98
CA LEU A 44 -36.40 49.84 -20.40
C LEU A 44 -37.66 50.36 -19.70
N THR A 45 -38.85 49.82 -19.99
CA THR A 45 -40.11 50.25 -19.35
C THR A 45 -40.49 49.41 -18.12
N PHE A 46 -39.60 48.53 -17.65
CA PHE A 46 -39.91 47.62 -16.55
C PHE A 46 -39.95 48.38 -15.21
N SER A 47 -41.16 48.63 -14.71
CA SER A 47 -41.44 49.30 -13.42
C SER A 47 -40.66 48.71 -12.23
N ALA A 48 -40.31 47.42 -12.28
CA ALA A 48 -39.51 46.77 -11.23
C ALA A 48 -38.11 47.38 -11.07
N LEU A 49 -37.46 47.81 -12.16
CA LEU A 49 -36.14 48.42 -12.10
C LEU A 49 -36.24 49.85 -11.52
N LEU A 50 -37.25 50.61 -11.92
CA LEU A 50 -37.50 51.95 -11.37
C LEU A 50 -37.87 51.93 -9.88
N SER A 51 -38.63 50.92 -9.44
CA SER A 51 -38.95 50.71 -8.02
C SER A 51 -37.70 50.47 -7.18
N SER A 52 -36.71 49.74 -7.70
CA SER A 52 -35.43 49.52 -7.03
C SER A 52 -34.63 50.81 -6.86
N VAL A 53 -34.56 51.63 -7.92
CA VAL A 53 -33.89 52.95 -7.88
C VAL A 53 -34.59 53.88 -6.91
N PHE A 54 -35.92 53.97 -6.96
CA PHE A 54 -36.70 54.80 -6.07
C PHE A 54 -36.47 54.46 -4.59
N ARG A 55 -36.50 53.16 -4.25
CA ARG A 55 -36.20 52.68 -2.89
C ARG A 55 -34.77 53.06 -2.48
N LYS A 56 -33.79 52.95 -3.38
CA LYS A 56 -32.40 53.27 -3.02
C LYS A 56 -32.21 54.75 -2.71
N ASP A 57 -32.78 55.64 -3.51
CA ASP A 57 -32.47 57.07 -3.42
C ASP A 57 -33.32 57.78 -2.35
N HIS A 58 -34.60 57.45 -2.20
CA HIS A 58 -35.51 58.22 -1.33
C HIS A 58 -35.36 57.92 0.17
N PHE A 59 -34.84 56.75 0.56
CA PHE A 59 -34.65 56.43 1.97
C PHE A 59 -33.40 57.08 2.59
N SER A 60 -32.47 57.59 1.77
CA SER A 60 -31.30 58.35 2.27
C SER A 60 -31.71 59.63 3.00
N ASN A 61 -32.79 60.28 2.54
CA ASN A 61 -33.33 61.50 3.11
C ASN A 61 -34.07 61.29 4.45
N LEU A 62 -34.38 60.04 4.83
CA LEU A 62 -34.97 59.74 6.14
C LEU A 62 -33.94 59.69 7.28
N VAL A 63 -32.64 59.76 6.97
CA VAL A 63 -31.60 59.82 8.00
C VAL A 63 -31.48 61.25 8.55
N THR A 64 -31.81 62.26 7.74
CA THR A 64 -31.78 63.69 8.11
C THR A 64 -33.16 64.18 8.58
N LEU A 65 -33.86 63.42 9.42
CA LEU A 65 -35.20 63.80 9.92
C LEU A 65 -35.16 65.01 10.87
N ASP A 66 -34.01 65.24 11.49
CA ASP A 66 -33.78 66.33 12.44
C ASP A 66 -32.41 66.96 12.18
N ASP A 67 -32.31 68.28 12.37
CA ASP A 67 -31.07 69.03 12.20
C ASP A 67 -30.03 68.61 13.28
N GLU A 68 -30.49 68.05 14.40
CA GLU A 68 -29.66 67.49 15.47
C GLU A 68 -29.33 65.99 15.28
N LEU A 69 -29.71 65.38 14.16
CA LEU A 69 -29.50 63.96 13.85
C LEU A 69 -30.00 62.99 14.96
N GLY A 70 -31.03 63.39 15.70
CA GLY A 70 -31.57 62.61 16.83
C GLY A 70 -30.69 62.60 18.08
N LEU A 71 -29.66 63.44 18.15
CA LEU A 71 -28.80 63.66 19.31
C LEU A 71 -29.16 65.00 19.97
N HIS A 72 -30.21 64.99 20.79
CA HIS A 72 -30.68 66.19 21.47
C HIS A 72 -29.66 66.69 22.49
N MET A 73 -29.13 67.90 22.29
CA MET A 73 -28.09 68.48 23.14
C MET A 73 -28.69 69.35 24.25
N SER A 74 -29.35 68.73 25.23
CA SER A 74 -29.96 69.44 26.35
C SER A 74 -29.21 69.26 27.67
N LEU A 75 -28.75 70.38 28.23
CA LEU A 75 -28.13 70.43 29.55
C LEU A 75 -29.13 70.17 30.69
N LEU A 76 -30.45 70.22 30.41
CA LEU A 76 -31.50 69.93 31.40
C LEU A 76 -31.57 68.45 31.76
N GLU A 77 -31.12 67.55 30.88
CA GLU A 77 -31.13 66.11 31.13
C GLU A 77 -30.10 65.69 32.20
N ASN A 78 -29.11 66.55 32.47
CA ASN A 78 -28.09 66.33 33.49
C ASN A 78 -28.26 67.35 34.64
N PRO A 79 -29.16 67.10 35.61
CA PRO A 79 -29.53 68.07 36.65
C PRO A 79 -28.35 68.53 37.50
N LYS A 80 -27.33 67.68 37.69
CA LYS A 80 -26.11 67.98 38.43
C LYS A 80 -25.30 69.16 37.85
N CYS A 81 -25.39 69.39 36.54
CA CYS A 81 -24.67 70.50 35.90
C CYS A 81 -25.25 71.86 36.30
N ILE A 82 -26.56 71.91 36.52
CA ILE A 82 -27.31 73.14 36.79
C ILE A 82 -27.24 73.46 38.28
N GLU A 83 -27.38 72.45 39.15
CA GLU A 83 -27.40 72.64 40.61
C GLU A 83 -26.02 72.95 41.19
N GLU A 84 -24.98 72.25 40.72
CA GLU A 84 -23.63 72.36 41.29
C GLU A 84 -22.71 73.31 40.50
N ASN A 85 -23.17 73.82 39.35
CA ASN A 85 -22.38 74.63 38.41
C ASN A 85 -21.02 73.99 38.08
N THR A 86 -20.99 72.65 37.99
CA THR A 86 -19.80 71.87 37.66
C THR A 86 -20.03 71.12 36.34
N LEU A 87 -19.01 71.13 35.48
CA LEU A 87 -19.01 70.41 34.20
C LEU A 87 -18.57 68.94 34.35
N SER A 88 -18.42 68.45 35.58
CA SER A 88 -17.92 67.11 35.89
C SER A 88 -18.72 65.98 35.23
N PRO A 89 -20.07 65.95 35.20
CA PRO A 89 -20.79 64.82 34.58
C PRO A 89 -20.75 64.82 33.04
N ILE A 90 -20.47 65.96 32.40
CA ILE A 90 -20.40 66.07 30.93
C ILE A 90 -18.98 65.83 30.42
N THR A 91 -17.98 66.09 31.27
CA THR A 91 -16.58 65.94 30.87
C THR A 91 -16.18 64.48 30.97
N ALA A 92 -15.84 63.85 29.83
CA ALA A 92 -15.33 62.48 29.73
C ALA A 92 -14.02 62.19 30.51
N LEU A 93 -13.49 63.18 31.25
CA LEU A 93 -12.30 63.12 32.10
C LEU A 93 -12.64 63.10 33.60
N ALA A 94 -13.92 63.04 33.99
CA ALA A 94 -14.27 62.91 35.39
C ALA A 94 -13.74 61.58 35.96
N PRO A 95 -13.11 61.60 37.14
CA PRO A 95 -12.45 60.43 37.74
C PRO A 95 -13.41 59.27 38.04
N ASP A 96 -14.72 59.53 38.08
CA ASP A 96 -15.78 58.55 38.36
C ASP A 96 -15.99 57.54 37.21
N PHE A 97 -15.65 57.91 35.97
CA PHE A 97 -15.65 57.03 34.79
C PHE A 97 -14.24 56.50 34.43
N GLY A 98 -13.27 56.75 35.32
CA GLY A 98 -11.84 56.64 35.07
C GLY A 98 -11.37 55.28 34.56
N ASN A 99 -10.46 55.32 33.57
CA ASN A 99 -9.45 54.34 33.11
C ASN A 99 -9.80 52.84 32.95
N ASN A 100 -10.96 52.38 33.41
CA ASN A 100 -11.37 50.98 33.49
C ASN A 100 -12.86 50.80 33.10
N SER A 101 -13.40 51.71 32.30
CA SER A 101 -14.68 51.46 31.64
C SER A 101 -14.48 50.33 30.62
N MET A 102 -14.87 49.10 30.99
CA MET A 102 -14.85 47.97 30.07
C MET A 102 -15.84 48.25 28.94
N LEU A 103 -15.32 48.73 27.82
CA LEU A 103 -16.09 48.97 26.62
C LEU A 103 -16.76 47.66 26.17
N HIS A 104 -18.07 47.68 25.91
CA HIS A 104 -18.77 46.50 25.41
C HIS A 104 -18.16 46.07 24.06
N PRO A 105 -18.02 44.76 23.77
CA PRO A 105 -17.42 44.30 22.52
C PRO A 105 -18.16 44.81 21.27
N GLU A 106 -19.46 45.10 21.35
CA GLU A 106 -20.22 45.68 20.23
C GLU A 106 -19.83 47.15 19.99
N ASP A 107 -19.65 47.94 21.05
CA ASP A 107 -19.21 49.34 20.96
C ASP A 107 -17.78 49.45 20.41
N LYS A 108 -16.94 48.44 20.69
CA LYS A 108 -15.59 48.35 20.13
C LYS A 108 -15.57 48.29 18.59
N ILE A 109 -16.61 47.71 17.99
CA ILE A 109 -16.73 47.63 16.53
C ILE A 109 -17.05 49.02 15.96
N LEU A 110 -17.92 49.78 16.64
CA LEU A 110 -18.31 51.13 16.23
C LEU A 110 -17.15 52.14 16.27
N LEU A 111 -16.16 51.93 17.15
CA LEU A 111 -14.93 52.73 17.21
C LEU A 111 -13.89 52.34 16.15
N THR A 112 -14.18 51.37 15.28
CA THR A 112 -13.23 50.97 14.22
C THR A 112 -13.29 51.93 13.05
N ASP A 113 -12.13 52.41 12.59
CA ASP A 113 -12.05 53.25 11.41
C ASP A 113 -12.66 52.56 10.19
N PRO A 114 -13.46 53.25 9.36
CA PRO A 114 -14.10 52.67 8.18
C PRO A 114 -13.08 52.21 7.12
N THR A 115 -11.84 52.67 7.22
CA THR A 115 -10.73 52.29 6.34
C THR A 115 -10.09 50.96 6.71
N LYS A 116 -10.36 50.44 7.92
CA LYS A 116 -9.80 49.17 8.39
C LYS A 116 -10.66 48.02 7.89
N THR A 117 -10.43 47.63 6.64
CA THR A 117 -11.03 46.42 6.07
C THR A 117 -10.52 45.21 6.86
N VAL A 118 -11.41 44.54 7.59
CA VAL A 118 -11.13 43.21 8.14
C VAL A 118 -10.82 42.31 6.95
N ALA A 119 -9.55 41.91 6.78
CA ALA A 119 -9.16 40.99 5.73
C ALA A 119 -10.01 39.73 5.86
N SER A 120 -10.95 39.53 4.93
CA SER A 120 -11.76 38.32 4.95
C SER A 120 -10.82 37.14 4.77
N LYS A 121 -10.98 36.10 5.59
CA LYS A 121 -10.26 34.85 5.38
C LYS A 121 -10.55 34.42 3.94
N GLU A 122 -9.52 34.26 3.13
CA GLU A 122 -9.68 33.89 1.72
C GLU A 122 -10.36 32.51 1.65
N ASP A 123 -11.52 32.45 1.01
CA ASP A 123 -12.20 31.20 0.70
C ASP A 123 -11.29 30.38 -0.21
N SER A 124 -10.97 29.15 0.22
CA SER A 124 -10.06 28.27 -0.49
C SER A 124 -10.72 27.70 -1.75
N VAL A 125 -10.51 28.39 -2.86
CA VAL A 125 -11.03 27.98 -4.16
C VAL A 125 -10.22 26.79 -4.71
N SER A 126 -10.90 25.69 -5.06
CA SER A 126 -10.28 24.41 -5.44
C SER A 126 -9.44 24.46 -6.72
N PHE A 127 -9.69 25.42 -7.62
CA PHE A 127 -8.92 25.59 -8.85
C PHE A 127 -7.68 26.48 -8.68
N LEU A 128 -7.62 27.32 -7.65
CA LEU A 128 -6.52 28.24 -7.45
C LEU A 128 -5.42 27.57 -6.63
N ARG A 129 -4.36 27.12 -7.30
CA ARG A 129 -3.18 26.58 -6.62
C ARG A 129 -2.26 27.70 -6.18
N ARG A 130 -1.63 27.53 -5.01
CA ARG A 130 -0.57 28.42 -4.53
C ARG A 130 0.61 28.39 -5.49
N THR A 131 1.20 29.56 -5.76
CA THR A 131 2.42 29.69 -6.56
C THR A 131 3.59 29.05 -5.82
N GLN A 132 4.42 28.29 -6.52
CA GLN A 132 5.64 27.73 -5.96
C GLN A 132 6.83 28.63 -6.29
N TYR A 133 7.57 29.04 -5.27
CA TYR A 133 8.86 29.71 -5.43
C TYR A 133 9.96 28.70 -5.77
N ILE A 134 10.90 29.08 -6.63
CA ILE A 134 12.07 28.26 -6.97
C ILE A 134 12.99 28.23 -5.75
N SER A 135 12.92 27.16 -4.96
CA SER A 135 13.87 26.87 -3.89
C SER A 135 14.97 25.92 -4.40
N SER A 136 16.22 26.24 -4.04
CA SER A 136 17.44 25.54 -4.46
C SER A 136 17.54 24.07 -4.03
N ASP A 137 16.69 23.61 -3.11
CA ASP A 137 16.80 22.27 -2.51
C ASP A 137 16.06 21.14 -3.25
N ARG A 138 15.50 21.39 -4.44
CA ARG A 138 14.61 20.41 -5.08
C ARG A 138 15.30 19.17 -5.66
N THR A 139 16.62 19.11 -5.73
CA THR A 139 17.32 17.97 -6.38
C THR A 139 18.66 17.55 -5.77
N SER A 140 19.20 18.26 -4.76
CA SER A 140 20.53 17.92 -4.22
C SER A 140 20.55 16.70 -3.29
N ALA A 141 19.41 16.20 -2.83
CA ALA A 141 19.34 15.05 -1.91
C ALA A 141 19.41 13.68 -2.61
N ARG A 142 19.48 13.62 -3.96
CA ARG A 142 19.45 12.35 -4.71
C ARG A 142 20.58 12.14 -5.73
N MET A 143 21.52 13.08 -5.84
CA MET A 143 22.72 12.88 -6.65
C MET A 143 23.95 12.93 -5.74
N PRO A 144 24.69 11.82 -5.54
CA PRO A 144 26.01 11.92 -4.94
C PRO A 144 26.90 12.67 -5.93
N SER A 145 27.11 13.97 -5.71
CA SER A 145 28.11 14.73 -6.44
C SER A 145 29.47 14.09 -6.16
N SER A 146 30.13 13.64 -7.20
CA SER A 146 31.46 13.02 -7.20
C SER A 146 32.56 14.04 -6.87
N SER A 147 32.50 14.65 -5.69
CA SER A 147 33.64 15.37 -5.14
C SER A 147 34.60 14.34 -4.54
N ASP A 148 35.75 14.18 -5.19
CA ASP A 148 36.81 13.17 -4.93
C ASP A 148 37.38 13.15 -3.49
N SER A 149 37.00 14.09 -2.62
CA SER A 149 37.45 14.15 -1.23
C SER A 149 36.74 13.17 -0.29
N SER A 150 35.54 12.68 -0.65
CA SER A 150 34.80 11.68 0.15
C SER A 150 35.14 10.24 -0.23
N LEU A 151 35.61 10.01 -1.46
CA LEU A 151 36.03 8.69 -1.95
C LEU A 151 37.36 8.23 -1.35
N SER A 152 38.28 9.14 -0.98
CA SER A 152 39.54 8.78 -0.31
C SER A 152 39.31 8.28 1.12
N LYS A 153 38.43 8.93 1.88
CA LYS A 153 38.00 8.47 3.22
C LYS A 153 37.19 7.17 3.13
N LEU A 154 36.40 6.98 2.08
CA LEU A 154 35.65 5.73 1.86
C LEU A 154 36.57 4.57 1.44
N ARG A 155 37.62 4.82 0.64
CA ARG A 155 38.62 3.81 0.23
C ARG A 155 39.52 3.37 1.38
N MET A 156 39.89 4.29 2.28
CA MET A 156 40.66 3.97 3.48
C MET A 156 39.81 3.20 4.50
N ARG A 157 38.55 3.61 4.72
CA ARG A 157 37.59 2.82 5.51
C ARG A 157 37.42 1.42 4.92
N LYS A 158 37.21 1.30 3.61
CA LYS A 158 37.00 0.00 2.93
C LYS A 158 38.12 -1.02 3.19
N ARG A 159 39.35 -0.61 3.49
CA ARG A 159 40.45 -1.54 3.84
C ARG A 159 40.39 -2.05 5.28
N GLU A 160 40.01 -1.20 6.24
CA GLU A 160 39.80 -1.58 7.65
C GLU A 160 38.48 -2.35 7.86
N GLU A 161 37.59 -2.34 6.88
CA GLU A 161 36.28 -2.99 6.91
C GLU A 161 36.29 -4.48 6.54
N PHE A 162 37.42 -5.00 6.03
CA PHE A 162 37.60 -6.42 5.72
C PHE A 162 38.33 -7.21 6.81
N ASP A 163 38.74 -6.58 7.91
CA ASP A 163 39.26 -7.30 9.08
C ASP A 163 38.14 -8.00 9.84
N ALA A 164 38.33 -9.28 10.18
CA ALA A 164 37.31 -10.10 10.83
C ALA A 164 36.86 -9.52 12.19
N LYS A 165 37.79 -8.95 12.96
CA LYS A 165 37.47 -8.31 14.26
C LYS A 165 36.68 -7.02 14.08
N SER A 166 37.01 -6.23 13.05
CA SER A 166 36.29 -5.02 12.67
C SER A 166 34.85 -5.33 12.22
N GLN A 167 34.67 -6.39 11.45
CA GLN A 167 33.35 -6.88 11.03
C GLN A 167 32.52 -7.34 12.23
N LEU A 168 33.10 -8.15 13.13
CA LEU A 168 32.45 -8.62 14.34
C LEU A 168 31.96 -7.45 15.21
N ARG A 169 32.81 -6.45 15.47
CA ARG A 169 32.42 -5.24 16.21
C ARG A 169 31.28 -4.46 15.55
N LYS A 170 31.23 -4.43 14.22
CA LYS A 170 30.11 -3.79 13.49
C LYS A 170 28.83 -4.58 13.66
N VAL A 171 28.90 -5.90 13.58
CA VAL A 171 27.76 -6.80 13.81
C VAL A 171 27.24 -6.62 15.24
N GLU A 172 28.12 -6.71 16.25
CA GLU A 172 27.78 -6.44 17.65
C GLU A 172 27.14 -5.07 17.84
N LYS A 173 27.67 -4.03 17.19
CA LYS A 173 27.11 -2.68 17.25
C LYS A 173 25.74 -2.56 16.57
N MET A 174 25.44 -3.39 15.57
CA MET A 174 24.11 -3.45 14.97
C MET A 174 23.10 -4.03 15.97
N PHE A 175 23.46 -5.11 16.66
CA PHE A 175 22.62 -5.74 17.69
C PHE A 175 22.48 -4.88 18.95
N ALA A 176 23.55 -4.24 19.44
CA ALA A 176 23.47 -3.35 20.59
C ALA A 176 22.59 -2.09 20.34
N ARG A 177 22.37 -1.71 19.08
CA ARG A 177 21.47 -0.62 18.71
C ARG A 177 20.02 -1.05 18.61
N SER A 178 19.75 -2.35 18.45
CA SER A 178 18.37 -2.84 18.42
C SER A 178 17.71 -2.86 19.79
N ASP A 179 18.48 -2.89 20.88
CA ASP A 179 17.93 -2.84 22.25
C ASP A 179 17.29 -1.47 22.58
N ILE A 180 17.61 -0.44 21.82
CA ILE A 180 17.05 0.93 21.95
C ILE A 180 15.57 0.98 21.50
N HIS A 181 15.05 -0.10 20.88
CA HIS A 181 13.71 -0.15 20.31
C HIS A 181 12.56 -0.25 21.32
N GLU A 182 12.84 -0.36 22.63
CA GLU A 182 11.81 -0.34 23.67
C GLU A 182 11.09 1.03 23.76
N ASN A 183 11.79 2.14 23.48
CA ASN A 183 11.22 3.49 23.49
C ASN A 183 10.88 4.00 22.08
N VAL A 184 9.68 3.65 21.60
CA VAL A 184 9.17 4.01 20.26
C VAL A 184 9.19 5.53 19.98
N GLU A 185 9.02 6.37 21.01
CA GLU A 185 8.90 7.82 20.86
C GLU A 185 10.22 8.55 20.60
N GLU A 186 11.35 7.95 20.98
CA GLU A 186 12.69 8.53 20.79
C GLU A 186 13.19 8.38 19.34
N ILE A 187 12.56 7.47 18.58
CA ILE A 187 12.95 7.16 17.21
C ILE A 187 12.43 8.24 16.26
N LEU A 188 13.34 9.09 15.81
CA LEU A 188 13.07 10.14 14.82
C LEU A 188 13.37 9.66 13.39
N HIS A 189 12.57 10.11 12.43
CA HIS A 189 12.83 9.79 11.02
C HIS A 189 14.14 10.46 10.53
N PRO A 190 15.04 9.72 9.87
CA PRO A 190 16.41 10.19 9.57
C PRO A 190 16.47 11.44 8.69
N SER A 191 15.49 11.63 7.81
CA SER A 191 15.39 12.82 6.96
C SER A 191 14.37 13.85 7.47
N LYS A 192 13.42 13.47 8.33
CA LYS A 192 12.30 14.31 8.75
C LYS A 192 12.17 14.26 10.26
N LYS A 193 12.97 15.08 10.96
CA LYS A 193 13.10 15.06 12.42
C LYS A 193 11.79 15.32 13.19
N GLY A 194 10.75 15.86 12.55
CA GLY A 194 9.43 16.04 13.15
C GLY A 194 8.55 14.78 13.15
N LEU A 195 8.97 13.69 12.50
CA LEU A 195 8.22 12.43 12.50
C LEU A 195 8.82 11.47 13.54
N ARG A 196 7.94 10.89 14.35
CA ARG A 196 8.25 9.84 15.34
C ARG A 196 7.73 8.49 14.84
N ALA A 197 8.38 7.40 15.27
CA ALA A 197 7.88 6.06 14.99
C ALA A 197 6.55 5.80 15.74
N LYS A 198 5.67 4.98 15.16
CA LYS A 198 4.39 4.59 15.78
C LYS A 198 4.45 3.20 16.40
N LYS A 199 5.13 2.27 15.72
CA LYS A 199 5.31 0.88 16.15
C LYS A 199 6.64 0.38 15.63
N VAL A 200 7.31 -0.43 16.43
CA VAL A 200 8.55 -1.11 16.08
C VAL A 200 8.28 -2.61 16.13
N TRP A 201 8.80 -3.34 15.16
CA TRP A 201 8.72 -4.80 15.12
C TRP A 201 10.14 -5.36 15.12
N SER A 202 10.42 -6.32 16.00
CA SER A 202 11.67 -7.08 15.98
C SER A 202 11.63 -8.10 14.84
N LEU A 203 12.60 -8.06 13.94
CA LEU A 203 12.65 -8.98 12.79
C LEU A 203 13.43 -10.24 13.17
N LEU A 204 12.75 -11.37 13.33
CA LEU A 204 13.31 -12.66 13.75
C LEU A 204 13.05 -13.75 12.69
N PRO A 205 13.94 -14.73 12.53
CA PRO A 205 13.67 -15.89 11.68
C PRO A 205 12.59 -16.76 12.32
N ASP A 206 11.68 -17.29 11.50
CA ASP A 206 10.63 -18.21 11.96
C ASP A 206 11.17 -19.65 12.05
N THR A 207 11.74 -20.05 13.19
CA THR A 207 12.36 -21.37 13.36
C THR A 207 11.36 -22.52 13.15
N SER A 208 10.07 -22.31 13.45
CA SER A 208 9.02 -23.31 13.29
C SER A 208 8.72 -23.64 11.83
N MET A 209 8.74 -22.63 10.94
CA MET A 209 8.37 -22.78 9.51
C MET A 209 9.56 -23.09 8.58
N LEU A 210 10.79 -23.10 9.08
CA LEU A 210 11.99 -23.37 8.27
C LEU A 210 12.12 -24.81 7.76
N ASP A 211 11.30 -25.74 8.26
CA ASP A 211 11.19 -27.10 7.72
C ASP A 211 10.52 -27.14 6.34
N GLN A 212 9.76 -26.09 6.00
CA GLN A 212 8.99 -25.99 4.76
C GLN A 212 9.66 -25.13 3.70
N ASN A 213 9.33 -25.43 2.44
CA ASN A 213 9.86 -24.72 1.27
C ASN A 213 8.78 -23.83 0.67
N PHE A 214 8.96 -22.51 0.78
CA PHE A 214 8.03 -21.54 0.24
C PHE A 214 8.45 -21.11 -1.18
N TYR A 215 7.46 -21.01 -2.07
CA TYR A 215 7.62 -20.56 -3.45
C TYR A 215 6.67 -19.40 -3.74
N ASP A 216 7.15 -18.39 -4.45
CA ASP A 216 6.31 -17.31 -4.97
C ASP A 216 5.67 -17.75 -6.28
N ILE A 217 4.34 -17.92 -6.28
CA ILE A 217 3.57 -18.34 -7.46
C ILE A 217 2.95 -17.11 -8.12
N LYS A 218 3.37 -16.82 -9.36
CA LYS A 218 2.84 -15.70 -10.14
C LYS A 218 2.12 -16.17 -11.40
N PHE A 219 0.88 -15.76 -11.54
CA PHE A 219 0.14 -15.91 -12.80
C PHE A 219 0.58 -14.86 -13.82
N ALA A 220 1.29 -15.27 -14.87
CA ALA A 220 1.87 -14.38 -15.87
C ALA A 220 0.81 -13.65 -16.75
N SER A 221 -0.41 -14.19 -16.82
CA SER A 221 -1.50 -13.64 -17.64
C SER A 221 -2.53 -12.84 -16.83
N SER A 222 -2.40 -12.76 -15.51
CA SER A 222 -3.40 -12.12 -14.64
C SER A 222 -3.06 -10.63 -14.46
N SER A 223 -3.29 -9.84 -15.50
CA SER A 223 -3.38 -8.38 -15.35
C SER A 223 -4.64 -8.05 -14.54
N SER A 224 -4.51 -7.92 -13.21
CA SER A 224 -5.53 -7.42 -12.28
C SER A 224 -6.99 -7.82 -12.62
N PHE A 225 -7.47 -8.92 -12.03
CA PHE A 225 -8.86 -9.41 -12.10
C PHE A 225 -9.95 -8.35 -11.81
N ARG A 226 -9.59 -7.16 -11.32
CA ARG A 226 -10.50 -6.03 -11.09
C ARG A 226 -11.08 -5.41 -12.37
N LYS A 227 -10.41 -5.50 -13.53
CA LYS A 227 -10.89 -4.86 -14.79
C LYS A 227 -11.91 -5.71 -15.58
N GLU A 228 -11.96 -7.02 -15.36
CA GLU A 228 -12.88 -7.93 -16.08
C GLU A 228 -14.33 -7.90 -15.57
N ARG A 229 -14.62 -7.23 -14.44
CA ARG A 229 -15.98 -7.08 -13.90
C ARG A 229 -16.95 -6.32 -14.81
N THR A 230 -16.47 -5.63 -15.85
CA THR A 230 -17.30 -4.79 -16.73
C THR A 230 -17.88 -5.54 -17.92
N ASN A 231 -17.36 -6.73 -18.26
CA ASN A 231 -17.85 -7.51 -19.39
C ASN A 231 -18.66 -8.71 -18.89
N LYS A 232 -19.94 -8.77 -19.28
CA LYS A 232 -20.90 -9.88 -19.05
C LYS A 232 -20.49 -11.24 -19.66
N ARG A 233 -19.23 -11.43 -20.04
CA ARG A 233 -18.71 -12.76 -20.36
C ARG A 233 -18.46 -13.42 -19.02
N LYS A 234 -19.25 -14.46 -18.70
CA LYS A 234 -19.07 -15.31 -17.52
C LYS A 234 -17.57 -15.59 -17.37
N ALA A 235 -16.94 -14.98 -16.38
CA ALA A 235 -15.62 -15.40 -15.95
C ALA A 235 -15.85 -16.78 -15.34
N GLU A 236 -15.51 -17.83 -16.08
CA GLU A 236 -15.59 -19.23 -15.63
C GLU A 236 -14.62 -19.52 -14.47
N GLU A 237 -13.79 -18.53 -14.11
CA GLU A 237 -12.77 -18.64 -13.07
C GLU A 237 -13.26 -17.83 -11.84
N PRO A 238 -13.39 -18.45 -10.66
CA PRO A 238 -13.75 -17.74 -9.44
C PRO A 238 -12.71 -16.66 -9.15
N SER A 239 -13.19 -15.43 -8.89
CA SER A 239 -12.34 -14.24 -8.74
C SER A 239 -11.44 -14.30 -7.50
N ASP A 240 -11.83 -15.11 -6.51
CA ASP A 240 -11.16 -15.27 -5.23
C ASP A 240 -10.90 -16.77 -5.04
N ILE A 241 -9.67 -17.20 -5.25
CA ILE A 241 -9.28 -18.60 -5.05
C ILE A 241 -8.78 -18.74 -3.61
N THR A 242 -9.64 -19.22 -2.74
CA THR A 242 -9.33 -19.54 -1.34
C THR A 242 -8.80 -20.97 -1.26
N ALA A 243 -7.74 -21.19 -0.48
CA ALA A 243 -7.08 -22.50 -0.30
C ALA A 243 -6.77 -23.29 -1.61
N PRO A 244 -6.02 -22.74 -2.59
CA PRO A 244 -5.64 -23.48 -3.79
C PRO A 244 -4.65 -24.60 -3.50
N LEU A 245 -4.84 -25.74 -4.16
CA LEU A 245 -3.85 -26.81 -4.21
C LEU A 245 -3.14 -26.82 -5.58
N PHE A 246 -1.81 -26.76 -5.54
CA PHE A 246 -0.97 -26.80 -6.74
C PHE A 246 -0.22 -28.13 -6.81
N LYS A 247 -0.43 -28.89 -7.88
CA LYS A 247 0.32 -30.13 -8.14
C LYS A 247 1.25 -29.92 -9.33
N LEU A 248 2.55 -30.07 -9.10
CA LEU A 248 3.54 -30.06 -10.18
C LEU A 248 3.51 -31.41 -10.91
N VAL A 249 3.43 -31.36 -12.24
CA VAL A 249 3.47 -32.52 -13.14
C VAL A 249 4.65 -32.33 -14.09
N SER A 250 5.71 -33.12 -13.88
CA SER A 250 6.84 -33.19 -14.81
C SER A 250 6.52 -34.19 -15.92
N LEU A 251 6.40 -33.70 -17.15
CA LEU A 251 6.17 -34.56 -18.31
C LEU A 251 7.49 -34.94 -19.01
N SER A 252 8.45 -34.02 -18.97
CA SER A 252 9.82 -34.15 -19.47
C SER A 252 10.70 -33.15 -18.73
N ASP A 253 12.03 -33.36 -18.73
CA ASP A 253 13.01 -32.46 -18.10
C ASP A 253 12.85 -30.99 -18.52
N ALA A 254 12.34 -30.75 -19.73
CA ALA A 254 12.14 -29.40 -20.27
C ALA A 254 10.72 -28.84 -20.10
N THR A 255 9.71 -29.68 -19.87
CA THR A 255 8.30 -29.26 -19.86
C THR A 255 7.61 -29.69 -18.57
N ASN A 256 7.39 -28.71 -17.70
CA ASN A 256 6.67 -28.88 -16.46
C ASN A 256 5.32 -28.18 -16.55
N PHE A 257 4.29 -28.87 -16.08
CA PHE A 257 2.95 -28.33 -15.93
C PHE A 257 2.62 -28.21 -14.45
N MET A 258 1.77 -27.24 -14.09
CA MET A 258 1.22 -27.10 -12.76
C MET A 258 -0.31 -27.17 -12.87
N THR A 259 -0.91 -28.17 -12.24
CA THR A 259 -2.36 -28.28 -12.16
C THR A 259 -2.86 -27.56 -10.91
N LEU A 260 -3.84 -26.68 -11.10
CA LEU A 260 -4.57 -25.99 -10.05
C LEU A 260 -5.85 -26.75 -9.71
N TYR A 261 -6.01 -27.05 -8.42
CA TYR A 261 -7.23 -27.60 -7.84
C TYR A 261 -7.83 -26.63 -6.83
N THR A 262 -9.16 -26.60 -6.77
CA THR A 262 -9.93 -25.76 -5.84
C THR A 262 -10.96 -26.61 -5.12
N ALA A 263 -11.21 -26.32 -3.84
CA ALA A 263 -12.30 -26.91 -3.09
C ALA A 263 -13.54 -26.02 -3.17
N ASP A 264 -14.66 -26.50 -2.64
CA ASP A 264 -15.89 -25.71 -2.49
C ASP A 264 -15.69 -24.58 -1.46
N ASP A 265 -16.38 -23.46 -1.62
CA ASP A 265 -16.20 -22.26 -0.77
C ASP A 265 -16.31 -22.58 0.75
N ASN A 266 -17.28 -23.42 1.14
CA ASN A 266 -17.46 -23.84 2.53
C ASN A 266 -16.29 -24.69 3.06
N ASP A 267 -15.73 -25.54 2.19
CA ASP A 267 -14.59 -26.40 2.52
C ASP A 267 -13.30 -25.58 2.57
N CYS A 268 -13.15 -24.56 1.71
CA CYS A 268 -12.04 -23.61 1.73
C CYS A 268 -11.98 -22.82 3.04
N ASP A 269 -13.11 -22.34 3.55
CA ASP A 269 -13.16 -21.63 4.83
C ASP A 269 -12.74 -22.53 6.00
N GLN A 270 -13.14 -23.80 5.96
CA GLN A 270 -12.74 -24.79 6.96
C GLN A 270 -11.25 -25.11 6.88
N VAL A 271 -10.70 -25.29 5.69
CA VAL A 271 -9.26 -25.49 5.47
C VAL A 271 -8.48 -24.30 6.01
N ASN A 272 -8.91 -23.07 5.70
CA ASN A 272 -8.25 -21.86 6.18
C ASN A 272 -8.36 -21.71 7.70
N ALA A 273 -9.46 -22.14 8.31
CA ALA A 273 -9.61 -22.14 9.77
C ALA A 273 -8.66 -23.17 10.42
N LEU A 274 -8.54 -24.37 9.85
CA LEU A 274 -7.63 -25.41 10.32
C LEU A 274 -6.16 -25.01 10.18
N LEU A 275 -5.78 -24.41 9.04
CA LEU A 275 -4.39 -23.97 8.80
C LEU A 275 -3.98 -22.75 9.63
N LYS A 276 -4.95 -21.96 10.10
CA LYS A 276 -4.72 -20.79 10.97
C LYS A 276 -4.88 -21.12 12.46
N ASP A 277 -5.21 -22.36 12.82
CA ASP A 277 -5.34 -22.73 14.21
C ASP A 277 -3.95 -22.70 14.86
N THR A 278 -3.81 -21.84 15.88
CA THR A 278 -2.56 -21.68 16.64
C THR A 278 -2.61 -22.42 17.97
N LYS A 279 -3.61 -23.27 18.20
CA LYS A 279 -3.69 -24.10 19.39
C LYS A 279 -2.69 -25.25 19.29
N GLU A 280 -1.87 -25.40 20.31
CA GLU A 280 -0.96 -26.54 20.45
C GLU A 280 -1.79 -27.80 20.73
N ASN A 281 -2.06 -28.57 19.68
CA ASN A 281 -2.70 -29.88 19.83
C ASN A 281 -1.61 -30.95 19.97
N ALA A 282 -1.83 -31.89 20.89
CA ALA A 282 -0.87 -32.96 21.14
C ALA A 282 -0.73 -33.86 19.91
N PRO A 283 0.50 -34.22 19.48
CA PRO A 283 0.69 -35.08 18.32
C PRO A 283 0.05 -36.44 18.56
N ALA A 284 -0.65 -36.96 17.54
CA ALA A 284 -1.25 -38.29 17.60
C ALA A 284 -0.18 -39.38 17.75
N SER A 285 -0.46 -40.40 18.57
CA SER A 285 0.48 -41.49 18.85
C SER A 285 0.61 -42.44 17.64
N SER A 286 -0.49 -42.68 16.93
CA SER A 286 -0.53 -43.54 15.75
C SER A 286 -1.27 -42.91 14.57
N LEU A 287 -1.01 -43.41 13.36
CA LEU A 287 -1.66 -42.95 12.13
C LEU A 287 -3.18 -43.18 12.15
N GLU A 288 -3.66 -44.16 12.91
CA GLU A 288 -5.10 -44.48 13.03
C GLU A 288 -5.83 -43.46 13.90
N GLU A 289 -5.25 -43.06 15.03
CA GLU A 289 -5.77 -41.99 15.88
C GLU A 289 -5.79 -40.63 15.14
N ALA A 290 -4.74 -40.35 14.36
CA ALA A 290 -4.65 -39.14 13.55
C ALA A 290 -5.69 -39.09 12.41
N ARG A 291 -6.10 -40.25 11.89
CA ARG A 291 -7.19 -40.37 10.91
C ARG A 291 -8.56 -40.21 11.56
N LEU A 292 -8.69 -40.58 12.83
CA LEU A 292 -9.96 -40.49 13.57
C LEU A 292 -10.25 -39.05 14.04
N SER A 293 -9.21 -38.27 14.37
CA SER A 293 -9.34 -36.85 14.73
C SER A 293 -9.73 -35.95 13.55
N SER A 294 -9.40 -36.38 12.33
CA SER A 294 -9.63 -35.64 11.08
C SER A 294 -10.82 -36.24 10.32
N SER A 295 -12.04 -35.97 10.80
CA SER A 295 -13.24 -36.69 10.34
C SER A 295 -13.79 -36.26 8.98
N LYS A 296 -13.35 -35.11 8.42
CA LYS A 296 -13.94 -34.54 7.21
C LYS A 296 -12.99 -34.64 6.01
N ILE A 297 -13.42 -35.40 5.00
CA ILE A 297 -12.76 -35.50 3.71
C ILE A 297 -13.12 -34.27 2.87
N LEU A 298 -12.12 -33.51 2.44
CA LEU A 298 -12.24 -32.33 1.60
C LEU A 298 -12.02 -32.73 0.14
N THR A 299 -12.92 -32.33 -0.75
CA THR A 299 -12.82 -32.67 -2.18
C THR A 299 -12.30 -31.48 -2.97
N TYR A 300 -11.18 -31.68 -3.67
CA TYR A 300 -10.56 -30.69 -4.54
C TYR A 300 -10.79 -31.07 -5.99
N GLN A 301 -11.47 -30.20 -6.73
CA GLN A 301 -11.73 -30.40 -8.15
C GLN A 301 -10.66 -29.71 -9.00
N LYS A 302 -10.28 -30.36 -10.10
CA LYS A 302 -9.33 -29.80 -11.07
C LYS A 302 -9.96 -28.61 -11.79
N LEU A 303 -9.32 -27.46 -11.67
CA LEU A 303 -9.75 -26.24 -12.37
C LEU A 303 -9.02 -26.11 -13.70
N ARG A 304 -7.68 -26.09 -13.67
CA ARG A 304 -6.89 -25.81 -14.86
C ARG A 304 -5.43 -26.27 -14.78
N ASP A 305 -4.89 -26.61 -15.93
CA ASP A 305 -3.46 -26.86 -16.12
C ASP A 305 -2.74 -25.60 -16.65
N TYR A 306 -1.63 -25.25 -16.02
CA TYR A 306 -0.76 -24.15 -16.38
C TYR A 306 0.61 -24.65 -16.83
N ASP A 307 1.22 -23.96 -17.78
CA ASP A 307 2.63 -24.18 -18.12
C ASP A 307 3.50 -23.52 -17.04
N SER A 308 4.38 -24.29 -16.40
CA SER A 308 5.15 -23.84 -15.24
C SER A 308 6.60 -23.55 -15.61
N ASN A 309 6.99 -22.28 -15.46
CA ASN A 309 8.38 -21.87 -15.54
C ASN A 309 8.89 -21.64 -14.13
N SER A 310 9.59 -22.64 -13.59
CA SER A 310 10.18 -22.55 -12.26
C SER A 310 11.58 -21.94 -12.35
N ARG A 311 11.79 -20.84 -11.63
CA ARG A 311 13.11 -20.24 -11.43
C ARG A 311 13.51 -20.49 -9.99
N MET A 312 14.38 -21.46 -9.79
CA MET A 312 14.98 -21.70 -8.48
C MET A 312 16.03 -20.64 -8.20
N ILE A 313 15.97 -20.06 -7.00
CA ILE A 313 16.96 -19.12 -6.52
C ILE A 313 18.12 -19.95 -5.98
N SER A 314 19.33 -19.69 -6.46
CA SER A 314 20.53 -20.41 -5.98
C SER A 314 20.73 -20.16 -4.48
N ASN A 315 21.35 -21.09 -3.76
CA ASN A 315 21.60 -20.97 -2.31
C ASN A 315 22.36 -19.68 -1.92
N ALA A 316 23.18 -19.11 -2.82
CA ALA A 316 23.88 -17.85 -2.58
C ALA A 316 22.93 -16.61 -2.51
N GLU A 317 21.70 -16.75 -2.99
CA GLU A 317 20.68 -15.71 -3.06
C GLU A 317 19.47 -16.01 -2.16
N PHE A 318 19.57 -16.99 -1.27
CA PHE A 318 18.50 -17.48 -0.39
C PHE A 318 17.85 -16.40 0.48
N SER A 319 18.52 -15.25 0.69
CA SER A 319 18.01 -14.10 1.46
C SER A 319 17.45 -12.95 0.60
N ARG A 320 17.36 -13.10 -0.73
CA ARG A 320 16.87 -11.99 -1.58
C ARG A 320 15.38 -11.75 -1.47
N GLN A 321 14.58 -12.80 -1.26
CA GLN A 321 13.14 -12.71 -1.16
C GLN A 321 12.68 -13.39 0.13
N LEU A 322 12.06 -12.60 1.00
CA LEU A 322 11.59 -13.03 2.32
C LEU A 322 10.07 -12.83 2.38
N ALA A 323 9.36 -13.83 2.88
CA ALA A 323 8.00 -13.67 3.36
C ALA A 323 8.06 -13.20 4.81
N ILE A 324 7.36 -12.12 5.14
CA ILE A 324 7.32 -11.57 6.50
C ILE A 324 5.89 -11.65 7.01
N THR A 325 5.70 -12.32 8.15
CA THR A 325 4.46 -12.33 8.92
C THR A 325 4.62 -11.40 10.11
N PHE A 326 3.62 -10.56 10.34
CA PHE A 326 3.60 -9.64 11.47
C PHE A 326 2.68 -10.20 12.54
N ASP A 327 3.22 -10.50 13.71
CA ASP A 327 2.41 -10.80 14.88
C ASP A 327 2.19 -9.52 15.70
N GLU A 328 0.93 -9.15 15.87
CA GLU A 328 0.58 -7.97 16.65
C GLU A 328 0.73 -8.20 18.15
N ARG A 329 0.58 -9.44 18.63
CA ARG A 329 0.60 -9.79 20.06
C ARG A 329 2.00 -9.69 20.62
N SER A 330 2.97 -10.31 19.96
CA SER A 330 4.37 -10.28 20.37
C SER A 330 5.15 -9.07 19.85
N SER A 331 4.55 -8.24 18.98
CA SER A 331 5.24 -7.16 18.24
C SER A 331 6.52 -7.63 17.55
N THR A 332 6.52 -8.88 17.11
CA THR A 332 7.60 -9.47 16.33
C THR A 332 7.17 -9.61 14.87
N ALA A 333 8.14 -9.52 13.97
CA ALA A 333 8.02 -9.81 12.56
C ALA A 333 8.84 -11.07 12.29
N LEU A 334 8.16 -12.16 11.97
CA LEU A 334 8.78 -13.43 11.66
C LEU A 334 9.04 -13.48 10.14
N PHE A 335 10.25 -13.87 9.74
CA PHE A 335 10.60 -13.99 8.33
C PHE A 335 10.94 -15.43 7.93
N VAL A 336 10.52 -15.78 6.72
CA VAL A 336 10.82 -17.05 6.07
C VAL A 336 11.38 -16.80 4.67
N PRO A 337 12.53 -17.40 4.31
CA PRO A 337 13.12 -17.27 2.98
C PRO A 337 12.34 -18.03 1.91
N ILE A 338 12.15 -17.40 0.75
CA ILE A 338 11.48 -17.99 -0.41
C ILE A 338 12.53 -18.67 -1.30
N LYS A 339 12.36 -19.97 -1.58
CA LYS A 339 13.34 -20.78 -2.34
C LYS A 339 13.34 -20.50 -3.84
N GLY A 340 12.22 -20.05 -4.37
CA GLY A 340 12.10 -19.85 -5.81
C GLY A 340 10.80 -19.19 -6.21
N ARG A 341 10.74 -18.84 -7.48
CA ARG A 341 9.56 -18.23 -8.08
C ARG A 341 9.07 -19.07 -9.24
N ILE A 342 7.78 -19.40 -9.22
CA ILE A 342 7.10 -20.18 -10.23
C ILE A 342 6.19 -19.25 -11.02
N GLU A 343 6.49 -19.06 -12.31
CA GLU A 343 5.63 -18.31 -13.21
C GLU A 343 4.69 -19.27 -13.97
N LEU A 344 3.38 -19.11 -13.74
CA LEU A 344 2.33 -19.89 -14.37
C LEU A 344 1.79 -19.17 -15.60
N LYS A 345 1.92 -19.78 -16.77
CA LYS A 345 1.44 -19.24 -18.05
C LYS A 345 0.22 -20.02 -18.53
N LYS A 346 -0.80 -19.28 -18.98
CA LYS A 346 -1.95 -19.87 -19.69
C LYS A 346 -1.49 -20.21 -21.11
N ARG A 347 -1.37 -21.49 -21.45
CA ARG A 347 -1.08 -21.98 -22.80
C ARG A 347 -2.10 -23.04 -23.18
N ARG A 348 -2.50 -23.08 -24.45
CA ARG A 348 -3.27 -24.21 -24.97
C ARG A 348 -2.36 -25.43 -24.97
N ILE A 349 -2.81 -26.51 -24.34
CA ILE A 349 -2.07 -27.77 -24.33
C ILE A 349 -2.14 -28.34 -25.74
N ASP A 350 -0.99 -28.77 -26.27
CA ASP A 350 -0.94 -29.44 -27.56
C ASP A 350 -1.67 -30.79 -27.47
N SER A 351 -2.46 -31.13 -28.50
CA SER A 351 -3.27 -32.36 -28.53
C SER A 351 -2.44 -33.64 -28.30
N PHE A 352 -1.15 -33.62 -28.64
CA PHE A 352 -0.23 -34.72 -28.38
C PHE A 352 0.15 -34.90 -26.90
N LEU A 353 0.23 -33.80 -26.14
CA LEU A 353 0.62 -33.83 -24.73
C LEU A 353 -0.58 -34.04 -23.80
N GLU A 354 -1.77 -33.65 -24.25
CA GLU A 354 -3.03 -33.80 -23.51
C GLU A 354 -3.27 -35.22 -22.94
N PRO A 355 -3.14 -36.33 -23.70
CA PRO A 355 -3.38 -37.66 -23.14
C PRO A 355 -2.37 -38.05 -22.06
N LYS A 356 -1.10 -37.64 -22.21
CA LYS A 356 -0.07 -37.91 -21.20
C LYS A 356 -0.28 -37.07 -19.94
N LEU A 357 -0.67 -35.82 -20.10
CA LEU A 357 -1.00 -34.94 -18.98
C LEU A 357 -2.21 -35.48 -18.22
N ARG A 358 -3.26 -35.91 -18.93
CA ARG A 358 -4.46 -36.49 -18.33
C ARG A 358 -4.17 -37.78 -17.56
N ALA A 359 -3.19 -38.58 -18.00
CA ALA A 359 -2.76 -39.78 -17.27
C ALA A 359 -2.03 -39.47 -15.94
N LEU A 360 -1.39 -38.30 -15.83
CA LEU A 360 -0.63 -37.88 -14.64
C LEU A 360 -1.42 -36.95 -13.70
N SER A 361 -2.38 -36.20 -14.25
CA SER A 361 -3.31 -35.37 -13.50
C SER A 361 -4.50 -36.17 -12.99
N TYR A 362 -5.08 -35.75 -11.88
CA TYR A 362 -6.34 -36.29 -11.37
C TYR A 362 -7.46 -35.28 -11.63
N ASP A 363 -8.70 -35.74 -11.76
CA ASP A 363 -9.85 -34.83 -11.89
C ASP A 363 -10.35 -34.37 -10.51
N GLU A 364 -10.31 -35.27 -9.52
CA GLU A 364 -10.66 -34.97 -8.13
C GLU A 364 -9.58 -35.50 -7.19
N ILE A 365 -9.24 -34.72 -6.17
CA ILE A 365 -8.34 -35.12 -5.08
C ILE A 365 -9.10 -35.01 -3.77
N LYS A 366 -9.23 -36.13 -3.06
CA LYS A 366 -9.82 -36.16 -1.72
C LYS A 366 -8.71 -36.09 -0.69
N LEU A 367 -8.66 -34.98 0.04
CA LEU A 367 -7.65 -34.73 1.07
C LEU A 367 -8.27 -34.73 2.46
N ASN A 368 -7.47 -35.17 3.42
CA ASN A 368 -7.81 -35.07 4.83
C ASN A 368 -6.68 -34.33 5.54
N ILE A 369 -7.00 -33.24 6.22
CA ILE A 369 -6.02 -32.44 6.97
C ILE A 369 -6.02 -32.96 8.40
N ARG A 370 -4.87 -33.48 8.83
CA ARG A 370 -4.67 -34.04 10.16
C ARG A 370 -3.48 -33.40 10.84
N GLU A 371 -3.44 -33.56 12.15
CA GLU A 371 -2.26 -33.25 12.94
C GLU A 371 -1.12 -34.24 12.67
N PRO A 372 0.14 -33.77 12.78
CA PRO A 372 1.30 -34.61 12.56
C PRO A 372 1.44 -35.67 13.66
N THR A 373 1.94 -36.85 13.28
CA THR A 373 2.28 -37.92 14.23
C THR A 373 3.61 -37.59 14.92
N ARG A 374 3.87 -38.14 16.11
CA ARG A 374 5.14 -37.93 16.85
C ARG A 374 6.39 -38.20 15.98
N ALA A 375 6.38 -39.25 15.17
CA ALA A 375 7.46 -39.55 14.23
C ALA A 375 7.66 -38.46 13.16
N GLU A 376 6.57 -37.87 12.64
CA GLU A 376 6.63 -36.78 11.65
C GLU A 376 7.12 -35.48 12.27
N VAL A 377 6.77 -35.22 13.54
CA VAL A 377 7.31 -34.10 14.31
C VAL A 377 8.81 -34.26 14.49
N TYR A 378 9.27 -35.45 14.89
CA TYR A 378 10.70 -35.75 15.03
C TYR A 378 11.48 -35.52 13.71
N GLU A 379 10.95 -35.99 12.57
CA GLU A 379 11.58 -35.70 11.27
C GLU A 379 11.59 -34.20 10.92
N ARG A 380 10.56 -33.45 11.31
CA ARG A 380 10.53 -31.99 11.14
C ARG A 380 11.57 -31.32 12.01
N ASP A 381 11.72 -31.76 13.25
CA ASP A 381 12.70 -31.21 14.19
C ASP A 381 14.13 -31.51 13.72
N ILE A 382 14.41 -32.67 13.15
CA ILE A 382 15.69 -32.94 12.45
C ILE A 382 15.93 -31.95 11.29
N ARG A 383 14.88 -31.56 10.54
CA ARG A 383 15.05 -30.56 9.48
C ARG A 383 15.29 -29.17 10.06
N ARG A 384 14.60 -28.81 11.14
CA ARG A 384 14.75 -27.55 11.88
C ARG A 384 16.11 -27.43 12.56
N SER A 385 16.67 -28.53 13.06
CA SER A 385 17.99 -28.56 13.72
C SER A 385 19.13 -28.11 12.80
N ASN A 386 18.98 -28.26 11.48
CA ASN A 386 19.93 -27.70 10.51
C ASN A 386 19.98 -26.16 10.54
N PHE A 387 18.89 -25.52 10.98
CA PHE A 387 18.78 -24.06 11.09
C PHE A 387 18.96 -23.58 12.53
N ASP A 388 18.38 -24.29 13.50
CA ASP A 388 18.53 -24.03 14.93
C ASP A 388 18.79 -25.34 15.70
N PRO A 389 20.07 -25.73 15.87
CA PRO A 389 20.43 -26.94 16.60
C PRO A 389 20.33 -26.79 18.12
N MET A 390 20.11 -25.57 18.64
CA MET A 390 20.00 -25.34 20.08
C MET A 390 18.57 -25.56 20.57
N GLU A 391 17.58 -25.13 19.78
CA GLU A 391 16.16 -25.31 20.09
C GLU A 391 15.66 -26.71 19.69
N PHE A 392 16.12 -27.24 18.54
CA PHE A 392 15.66 -28.52 17.98
C PHE A 392 16.75 -29.59 17.90
N GLY A 393 17.82 -29.45 18.69
CA GLY A 393 18.89 -30.43 18.73
C GLY A 393 18.33 -31.82 19.04
N ALA A 394 18.66 -32.79 18.20
CA ALA A 394 18.37 -34.18 18.50
C ALA A 394 19.35 -34.62 19.59
N ASP A 395 18.84 -34.94 20.79
CA ASP A 395 19.61 -35.79 21.70
C ASP A 395 19.84 -37.11 20.96
N GLU A 396 21.10 -37.40 20.60
CA GLU A 396 21.50 -38.59 19.83
C GLU A 396 21.15 -39.94 20.51
N GLU A 397 20.52 -39.90 21.68
CA GLU A 397 20.24 -41.06 22.55
C GLU A 397 19.09 -41.94 22.04
N GLU A 398 18.04 -41.40 21.40
CA GLU A 398 16.89 -42.22 20.96
C GLU A 398 17.15 -43.04 19.68
N ALA A 399 18.19 -42.71 18.89
CA ALA A 399 18.53 -43.48 17.68
C ALA A 399 19.13 -44.86 18.00
N ASN A 400 19.64 -45.05 19.22
CA ASN A 400 20.35 -46.28 19.60
C ASN A 400 19.45 -47.32 20.31
N GLU A 401 18.26 -46.94 20.77
CA GLU A 401 17.31 -47.89 21.40
C GLU A 401 16.51 -48.71 20.37
N GLY A 402 16.28 -48.17 19.17
CA GLY A 402 15.56 -48.88 18.09
C GLY A 402 16.33 -50.02 17.44
N ALA A 403 17.66 -50.06 17.57
CA ALA A 403 18.50 -51.12 17.00
C ALA A 403 18.77 -52.28 17.98
N ALA A 404 18.49 -52.09 19.28
CA ALA A 404 18.77 -53.08 20.32
C ALA A 404 17.60 -54.07 20.55
N ALA A 405 16.41 -53.81 20.00
CA ALA A 405 15.23 -54.64 20.22
C ALA A 405 15.12 -55.85 19.26
N ASP A 406 15.85 -55.87 18.13
CA ASP A 406 15.71 -56.89 17.09
C ASP A 406 16.74 -58.05 17.15
N THR A 407 17.59 -58.12 18.19
CA THR A 407 18.60 -59.20 18.33
C THR A 407 18.33 -60.22 19.43
N HIS A 408 17.08 -60.37 19.88
CA HIS A 408 16.68 -61.49 20.75
C HIS A 408 15.34 -62.10 20.32
N THR A 409 15.31 -62.77 19.16
CA THR A 409 14.43 -63.92 18.90
C THR A 409 14.82 -64.64 17.62
N ALA A 410 15.65 -65.67 17.75
CA ALA A 410 15.64 -66.97 17.05
C ALA A 410 16.95 -67.71 17.33
#